data_AF-A0AAW6R3E3-F1
#
_entry.id   AF-A0AAW6R3E3-F1
#
_cell.length_a   1.000
_cell.length_b   1.000
_cell.length_c   1.000
_cell.angle_alpha   90.00
_cell.angle_beta   90.00
_cell.angle_gamma   90.00
#
_symmetry.space_group_name_H-M   'P 1'
#
loop_
_entity.id
_entity.type
_entity.pdbx_description
1 polymer ?
#
loop_
_entity_poly.entity_id
_entity_poly.type
_entity_poly.pdbx_seq_one_letter_code
_entity_poly.pdbx_strand_id
1 'polypeptide(L)'
;CDVEIASEFRYRKSAVRRNSLMITLSQSGETADTLAGLRLSKELGYLGSLAICNVPGSSLVRESDLALMTNAGTEIGVASTKAFTTQLTVLLMLVAKLSRLKGLDASIEHDIVHGLQALPSRIEQMLSQDKRIEALAEDFSDKHHALFLGRGDQYPIALEGALKLKEISYIHAEAYAAGELKHGPLALIDADMPVIVVAPNNELLEKLKSNIEEVRARGGQLYV
;
A
#
# COMPACT_ATOMS: atom_id res chain seq x y z
N CYS A 1 4.68 12.30 -8.44
CA CYS A 1 5.67 11.20 -8.42
C CYS A 1 5.06 10.04 -9.17
N ASP A 2 5.89 9.13 -9.66
CA ASP A 2 5.44 7.92 -10.36
C ASP A 2 5.88 6.71 -9.51
N VAL A 3 5.08 5.64 -9.50
CA VAL A 3 5.36 4.40 -8.77
C VAL A 3 5.32 3.26 -9.77
N GLU A 4 6.28 2.33 -9.68
CA GLU A 4 6.42 1.26 -10.65
C GLU A 4 6.96 -0.01 -9.97
N ILE A 5 6.53 -1.17 -10.46
CA ILE A 5 7.12 -2.45 -10.05
C ILE A 5 8.53 -2.59 -10.66
N ALA A 6 9.49 -2.97 -9.82
CA ALA A 6 10.91 -2.94 -10.21
C ALA A 6 11.24 -3.89 -11.38
N SER A 7 10.50 -4.99 -11.51
CA SER A 7 10.66 -5.96 -12.59
C SER A 7 10.40 -5.36 -13.97
N GLU A 8 9.48 -4.39 -14.10
CA GLU A 8 9.22 -3.70 -15.37
C GLU A 8 10.21 -2.56 -15.60
N PHE A 9 10.46 -1.76 -14.56
CA PHE A 9 11.34 -0.59 -14.64
C PHE A 9 12.74 -0.95 -15.13
N ARG A 10 13.30 -2.08 -14.68
CA ARG A 10 14.69 -2.48 -14.98
C ARG A 10 14.93 -2.88 -16.44
N TYR A 11 13.88 -3.20 -17.21
CA TYR A 11 14.03 -3.68 -18.59
C TYR A 11 13.54 -2.68 -19.64
N ARG A 12 12.70 -1.71 -19.26
CA ARG A 12 12.20 -0.71 -20.21
C ARG A 12 13.18 0.45 -20.40
N LYS A 13 13.11 1.10 -21.57
CA LYS A 13 13.75 2.40 -21.77
C LYS A 13 12.94 3.49 -21.07
N SER A 14 13.47 3.99 -19.96
CA SER A 14 12.81 4.98 -19.12
C SER A 14 13.23 6.41 -19.46
N ALA A 15 12.26 7.32 -19.59
CA ALA A 15 12.52 8.75 -19.68
C ALA A 15 12.68 9.34 -18.28
N VAL A 16 13.91 9.70 -17.92
CA VAL A 16 14.21 10.29 -16.60
C VAL A 16 13.99 11.80 -16.64
N ARG A 17 13.07 12.29 -15.80
CA ARG A 17 12.86 13.73 -15.62
C ARG A 17 14.05 14.33 -14.88
N ARG A 18 14.46 15.54 -15.28
CA ARG A 18 15.53 16.28 -14.59
C ARG A 18 15.19 16.44 -13.10
N ASN A 19 16.20 16.33 -12.25
CA ASN A 19 16.08 16.44 -10.78
C ASN A 19 15.14 15.38 -10.15
N SER A 20 15.09 14.18 -10.74
CA SER A 20 14.33 13.06 -10.18
C SER A 20 15.13 12.32 -9.11
N LEU A 21 14.52 12.09 -7.94
CA LEU A 21 15.05 11.24 -6.88
C LEU A 21 14.54 9.80 -7.07
N MET A 22 15.43 8.81 -7.00
CA MET A 22 15.05 7.39 -6.97
C MET A 22 14.75 6.99 -5.51
N ILE A 23 13.57 6.44 -5.23
CA ILE A 23 13.22 5.93 -3.90
C ILE A 23 12.95 4.42 -4.02
N THR A 24 13.70 3.61 -3.28
CA THR A 24 13.49 2.15 -3.23
C THR A 24 12.86 1.75 -1.91
N LEU A 25 11.79 0.95 -1.97
CA LEU A 25 11.18 0.32 -0.80
C LEU A 25 11.55 -1.17 -0.79
N SER A 26 12.17 -1.65 0.30
CA SER A 26 12.45 -3.09 0.44
C SER A 26 12.66 -3.44 1.91
N GLN A 27 11.92 -4.44 2.40
CA GLN A 27 12.10 -4.94 3.77
C GLN A 27 13.52 -5.49 3.97
N SER A 28 13.96 -6.38 3.06
CA SER A 28 15.24 -7.08 3.19
C SER A 28 16.43 -6.25 2.74
N GLY A 29 16.21 -5.30 1.83
CA GLY A 29 17.28 -4.55 1.18
C GLY A 29 18.02 -5.35 0.10
N GLU A 30 17.55 -6.57 -0.21
CA GLU A 30 18.22 -7.52 -1.12
C GLU A 30 17.31 -7.97 -2.29
N THR A 31 16.10 -7.39 -2.42
CA THR A 31 15.18 -7.72 -3.53
C THR A 31 15.85 -7.46 -4.87
N ALA A 32 16.10 -8.52 -5.64
CA ALA A 32 16.99 -8.48 -6.81
C ALA A 32 16.55 -7.46 -7.88
N ASP A 33 15.27 -7.40 -8.21
CA ASP A 33 14.75 -6.44 -9.20
C ASP A 33 14.86 -5.00 -8.71
N THR A 34 14.58 -4.75 -7.42
CA THR A 34 14.71 -3.42 -6.81
C THR A 34 16.17 -2.96 -6.78
N LEU A 35 17.10 -3.85 -6.44
CA LEU A 35 18.54 -3.55 -6.44
C LEU A 35 19.05 -3.29 -7.87
N ALA A 36 18.58 -4.05 -8.86
CA ALA A 36 18.89 -3.79 -10.26
C ALA A 36 18.33 -2.43 -10.72
N GLY A 37 17.10 -2.08 -10.31
CA GLY A 37 16.50 -0.77 -10.57
C GLY A 37 17.30 0.39 -9.97
N LEU A 38 17.81 0.23 -8.74
CA LEU A 38 18.70 1.21 -8.11
C LEU A 38 19.97 1.43 -8.93
N ARG A 39 20.65 0.35 -9.32
CA ARG A 39 21.89 0.42 -10.11
C ARG A 39 21.66 1.07 -11.47
N LEU A 40 20.58 0.69 -12.16
CA LEU A 40 20.18 1.30 -13.43
C LEU A 40 19.90 2.82 -13.26
N SER A 41 19.28 3.24 -12.16
CA SER A 41 18.98 4.66 -11.93
C SER A 41 20.23 5.55 -11.88
N LYS A 42 21.37 4.99 -11.43
CA LYS A 42 22.66 5.69 -11.41
C LYS A 42 23.21 5.89 -12.82
N GLU A 43 23.05 4.89 -13.69
CA GLU A 43 23.44 4.98 -15.09
C GLU A 43 22.56 5.96 -15.88
N LEU A 44 21.28 6.05 -15.53
CA LEU A 44 20.31 6.94 -16.18
C LEU A 44 20.35 8.40 -15.68
N GLY A 45 21.24 8.74 -14.74
CA GLY A 45 21.45 10.12 -14.30
C GLY A 45 20.34 10.69 -13.40
N TYR A 46 19.74 9.86 -12.54
CA TYR A 46 18.90 10.36 -11.45
C TYR A 46 19.71 11.31 -10.54
N LEU A 47 19.04 12.27 -9.90
CA LEU A 47 19.68 13.25 -9.01
C LEU A 47 20.33 12.59 -7.78
N GLY A 48 19.76 11.47 -7.34
CA GLY A 48 20.25 10.68 -6.23
C GLY A 48 19.27 9.57 -5.90
N SER A 49 19.59 8.83 -4.84
CA SER A 49 18.86 7.65 -4.40
C SER A 49 18.61 7.64 -2.89
N LEU A 50 17.42 7.20 -2.50
CA LEU A 50 17.01 7.02 -1.11
C LEU A 50 16.42 5.61 -0.93
N ALA A 51 17.01 4.82 -0.04
CA ALA A 51 16.44 3.55 0.39
C ALA A 51 15.56 3.73 1.64
N ILE A 52 14.35 3.16 1.62
CA ILE A 52 13.55 2.92 2.82
C ILE A 52 13.60 1.41 3.08
N CYS A 53 14.32 1.02 4.13
CA CYS A 53 14.67 -0.36 4.39
C CYS A 53 14.58 -0.73 5.87
N ASN A 54 14.45 -2.02 6.18
CA ASN A 54 14.44 -2.48 7.57
C ASN A 54 15.78 -3.08 8.02
N VAL A 55 16.61 -3.58 7.09
CA VAL A 55 17.88 -4.26 7.40
C VAL A 55 19.07 -3.31 7.22
N PRO A 56 19.71 -2.87 8.32
CA PRO A 56 20.90 -2.02 8.23
C PRO A 56 22.03 -2.75 7.52
N GLY A 57 22.78 -2.01 6.70
CA GLY A 57 23.94 -2.56 6.00
C GLY A 57 23.59 -3.54 4.88
N SER A 58 22.33 -3.69 4.48
CA SER A 58 21.91 -4.42 3.26
C SER A 58 22.41 -3.74 1.98
N SER A 59 22.37 -4.43 0.85
CA SER A 59 22.86 -3.93 -0.44
C SER A 59 22.18 -2.63 -0.87
N LEU A 60 20.85 -2.54 -0.80
CA LEU A 60 20.12 -1.30 -1.10
C LEU A 60 20.53 -0.14 -0.20
N VAL A 61 20.76 -0.39 1.10
CA VAL A 61 21.20 0.64 2.06
C VAL A 61 22.62 1.10 1.76
N ARG A 62 23.55 0.18 1.51
CA ARG A 62 24.95 0.51 1.22
C ARG A 62 25.14 1.21 -0.13
N GLU A 63 24.30 0.88 -1.11
CA GLU A 63 24.42 1.42 -2.46
C GLU A 63 23.61 2.70 -2.68
N SER A 64 22.68 3.06 -1.80
CA SER A 64 21.93 4.33 -1.94
C SER A 64 22.67 5.51 -1.33
N ASP A 65 22.43 6.72 -1.82
CA ASP A 65 23.05 7.94 -1.30
C ASP A 65 22.52 8.29 0.10
N LEU A 66 21.25 7.99 0.34
CA LEU A 66 20.56 8.16 1.61
C LEU A 66 19.80 6.89 1.98
N ALA A 67 19.60 6.67 3.28
CA ALA A 67 18.78 5.59 3.79
C ALA A 67 17.92 6.05 4.98
N LEU A 68 16.66 5.62 5.00
CA LEU A 68 15.75 5.73 6.13
C LEU A 68 15.39 4.33 6.61
N MET A 69 15.77 4.03 7.86
CA MET A 69 15.49 2.73 8.46
C MET A 69 14.09 2.72 9.06
N THR A 70 13.30 1.68 8.75
CA THR A 70 11.93 1.54 9.26
C THR A 70 11.90 1.05 10.71
N ASN A 71 12.95 0.36 11.17
CA ASN A 71 13.10 -0.17 12.53
C ASN A 71 11.93 -1.06 12.98
N ALA A 72 11.29 -1.78 12.05
CA ALA A 72 10.26 -2.77 12.37
C ALA A 72 10.81 -4.01 13.09
N GLY A 73 12.13 -4.23 13.04
CA GLY A 73 12.78 -5.43 13.57
C GLY A 73 12.55 -6.65 12.67
N THR A 74 13.03 -7.83 13.08
CA THR A 74 12.97 -9.05 12.26
C THR A 74 11.53 -9.47 11.97
N GLU A 75 11.22 -9.73 10.69
CA GLU A 75 9.93 -10.25 10.24
C GLU A 75 10.17 -11.67 9.71
N ILE A 76 9.48 -12.66 10.29
CA ILE A 76 9.65 -14.09 9.98
C ILE A 76 8.49 -14.61 9.12
N GLY A 77 7.30 -14.01 9.28
CA GLY A 77 6.14 -14.36 8.46
C GLY A 77 6.41 -14.13 6.99
N VAL A 78 5.92 -15.04 6.14
CA VAL A 78 6.07 -14.96 4.68
C VAL A 78 5.42 -13.68 4.15
N ALA A 79 4.16 -13.47 4.55
CA ALA A 79 3.43 -12.25 4.24
C ALA A 79 3.90 -11.09 5.13
N SER A 80 4.46 -10.04 4.51
CA SER A 80 4.83 -8.82 5.24
C SER A 80 3.61 -8.15 5.87
N THR A 81 3.79 -7.64 7.10
CA THR A 81 2.75 -6.95 7.87
C THR A 81 3.30 -5.64 8.44
N LYS A 82 4.14 -5.72 9.49
CA LYS A 82 4.77 -4.56 10.11
C LYS A 82 5.75 -3.84 9.17
N ALA A 83 6.36 -4.56 8.23
CA ALA A 83 7.21 -3.94 7.22
C ALA A 83 6.42 -2.94 6.36
N PHE A 84 5.21 -3.30 5.92
CA PHE A 84 4.35 -2.41 5.13
C PHE A 84 3.93 -1.18 5.93
N THR A 85 3.42 -1.35 7.16
CA THR A 85 2.91 -0.23 7.96
C THR A 85 4.02 0.74 8.39
N THR A 86 5.21 0.24 8.72
CA THR A 86 6.36 1.10 9.03
C THR A 86 6.93 1.81 7.80
N GLN A 87 6.88 1.19 6.60
CA GLN A 87 7.23 1.88 5.35
C GLN A 87 6.29 3.07 5.09
N LEU A 88 4.98 2.91 5.26
CA LEU A 88 4.02 4.01 5.16
C LEU A 88 4.31 5.13 6.18
N THR A 89 4.66 4.75 7.40
CA THR A 89 5.03 5.70 8.48
C THR A 89 6.24 6.54 8.08
N VAL A 90 7.31 5.91 7.57
CA VAL A 90 8.51 6.61 7.10
C VAL A 90 8.23 7.47 5.87
N LEU A 91 7.39 7.00 4.94
CA LEU A 91 6.97 7.78 3.78
C LEU A 91 6.22 9.06 4.20
N LEU A 92 5.33 8.98 5.20
CA LEU A 92 4.66 10.16 5.74
C LEU A 92 5.65 11.16 6.36
N MET A 93 6.64 10.67 7.12
CA MET A 93 7.71 11.54 7.65
C MET A 93 8.51 12.20 6.52
N LEU A 94 8.77 11.48 5.43
CA LEU A 94 9.45 12.02 4.26
C LEU A 94 8.60 13.10 3.55
N VAL A 95 7.30 12.88 3.40
CA VAL A 95 6.36 13.87 2.83
C VAL A 95 6.35 15.15 3.67
N ALA A 96 6.23 15.03 4.99
CA ALA A 96 6.26 16.16 5.92
C ALA A 96 7.59 16.93 5.85
N LYS A 97 8.72 16.23 5.75
CA LYS A 97 10.02 16.88 5.61
C LYS A 97 10.15 17.61 4.27
N LEU A 98 9.71 16.99 3.17
CA LEU A 98 9.78 17.58 1.84
C LEU A 98 8.84 18.77 1.67
N SER A 99 7.65 18.75 2.29
CA SER A 99 6.72 19.90 2.26
C SER A 99 7.34 21.13 2.91
N ARG A 100 7.96 20.96 4.09
CA ARG A 100 8.71 22.03 4.78
C ARG A 100 9.88 22.54 3.95
N LEU A 101 10.69 21.64 3.37
CA LEU A 101 11.84 22.04 2.55
C LEU A 101 11.44 22.81 1.28
N LYS A 102 10.22 22.57 0.77
CA LYS A 102 9.66 23.30 -0.37
C LYS A 102 8.98 24.62 0.03
N GLY A 103 8.94 24.97 1.32
CA GLY A 103 8.24 26.15 1.80
C GLY A 103 6.72 26.09 1.60
N LEU A 104 6.14 24.89 1.61
CA LEU A 104 4.68 24.75 1.65
C LEU A 104 4.14 25.14 3.03
N ASP A 105 2.82 25.23 3.15
CA ASP A 105 2.16 25.59 4.41
C ASP A 105 2.58 24.64 5.55
N ALA A 106 2.89 25.24 6.71
CA ALA A 106 3.30 24.53 7.91
C ALA A 106 2.19 23.62 8.46
N SER A 107 0.93 23.92 8.13
CA SER A 107 -0.22 23.07 8.46
C SER A 107 -0.04 21.63 7.96
N ILE A 108 0.57 21.43 6.79
CA ILE A 108 0.78 20.09 6.20
C ILE A 108 1.70 19.24 7.08
N GLU A 109 2.85 19.79 7.51
CA GLU A 109 3.77 19.07 8.41
C GLU A 109 3.13 18.83 9.76
N HIS A 110 2.41 19.82 10.30
CA HIS A 110 1.70 19.72 11.57
C HIS A 110 0.67 18.58 11.57
N ASP A 111 -0.20 18.52 10.56
CA ASP A 111 -1.28 17.52 10.48
C ASP A 111 -0.73 16.10 10.32
N ILE A 112 0.33 15.93 9.52
CA ILE A 112 1.02 14.65 9.38
C ILE A 112 1.65 14.22 10.71
N VAL A 113 2.39 15.11 11.38
CA VAL A 113 3.05 14.79 12.66
C VAL A 113 2.01 14.45 13.74
N HIS A 114 0.92 15.21 13.83
CA HIS A 114 -0.16 14.93 14.76
C HIS A 114 -0.80 13.56 14.49
N GLY A 115 -1.06 13.23 13.22
CA GLY A 115 -1.53 11.89 12.82
C GLY A 115 -0.56 10.77 13.23
N LEU A 116 0.73 10.95 12.97
CA LEU A 116 1.78 9.99 13.32
C LEU A 116 1.93 9.79 14.84
N GLN A 117 1.74 10.84 15.65
CA GLN A 117 1.76 10.75 17.11
C GLN A 117 0.58 9.94 17.67
N ALA A 118 -0.60 10.08 17.06
CA ALA A 118 -1.79 9.33 17.46
C ALA A 118 -1.75 7.87 16.94
N LEU A 119 -1.02 7.59 15.86
CA LEU A 119 -1.04 6.33 15.12
C LEU A 119 -0.84 5.08 16.01
N PRO A 120 0.13 5.01 16.94
CA PRO A 120 0.30 3.82 17.77
C PRO A 120 -0.95 3.46 18.58
N SER A 121 -1.58 4.46 19.21
CA SER A 121 -2.82 4.27 19.99
C SER A 121 -4.01 3.86 19.12
N ARG A 122 -4.07 4.36 17.88
CA ARG A 122 -5.11 3.99 16.90
C ARG A 122 -4.94 2.55 16.43
N ILE A 123 -3.70 2.10 16.23
CA ILE A 123 -3.40 0.70 15.89
C ILE A 123 -3.82 -0.21 17.03
N GLU A 124 -3.51 0.12 18.29
CA GLU A 124 -3.92 -0.67 19.46
C GLU A 124 -5.46 -0.79 19.55
N GLN A 125 -6.17 0.32 19.32
CA GLN A 125 -7.63 0.31 19.24
C GLN A 125 -8.14 -0.58 18.10
N MET A 126 -7.50 -0.54 16.93
CA MET A 126 -7.89 -1.39 15.79
C MET A 126 -7.63 -2.88 16.08
N LEU A 127 -6.53 -3.22 16.74
CA LEU A 127 -6.21 -4.61 17.12
C LEU A 127 -7.24 -5.19 18.09
N SER A 128 -7.91 -4.36 18.90
CA SER A 128 -9.01 -4.82 19.77
C SER A 128 -10.27 -5.29 19.03
N GLN A 129 -10.32 -5.13 17.70
CA GLN A 129 -11.40 -5.64 16.86
C GLN A 129 -11.17 -7.07 16.34
N ASP A 130 -10.06 -7.71 16.74
CA ASP A 130 -9.65 -9.05 16.30
C ASP A 130 -10.78 -10.10 16.35
N LYS A 131 -11.49 -10.23 17.48
CA LYS A 131 -12.56 -11.22 17.67
C LYS A 131 -13.72 -11.05 16.70
N ARG A 132 -14.03 -9.81 16.35
CA ARG A 132 -15.09 -9.51 15.38
C ARG A 132 -14.66 -9.94 13.98
N ILE A 133 -13.40 -9.70 13.63
CA ILE A 133 -12.83 -10.10 12.33
C ILE A 133 -12.70 -11.63 12.25
N GLU A 134 -12.30 -12.28 13.34
CA GLU A 134 -12.23 -13.74 13.45
C GLU A 134 -13.59 -14.40 13.16
N ALA A 135 -14.67 -13.89 13.77
CA ALA A 135 -16.01 -14.39 13.52
C ALA A 135 -16.46 -14.21 12.05
N LEU A 136 -16.13 -13.07 11.43
CA LEU A 136 -16.43 -12.82 10.00
C LEU A 136 -15.63 -13.71 9.05
N ALA A 137 -14.47 -14.21 9.47
CA ALA A 137 -13.64 -15.07 8.64
C ALA A 137 -14.26 -16.45 8.38
N GLU A 138 -15.20 -16.89 9.23
CA GLU A 138 -15.94 -18.15 9.03
C GLU A 138 -16.74 -18.15 7.70
N ASP A 139 -17.27 -16.98 7.32
CA ASP A 139 -18.04 -16.78 6.08
C ASP A 139 -17.20 -17.00 4.79
N PHE A 140 -15.87 -17.05 4.93
CA PHE A 140 -14.92 -17.25 3.81
C PHE A 140 -14.50 -18.71 3.62
N SER A 141 -14.92 -19.63 4.51
CA SER A 141 -14.45 -21.02 4.50
C SER A 141 -14.80 -21.81 3.23
N ASP A 142 -15.91 -21.48 2.57
CA ASP A 142 -16.38 -22.07 1.31
C ASP A 142 -16.13 -21.16 0.09
N LYS A 143 -15.44 -20.02 0.27
CA LYS A 143 -15.23 -19.04 -0.78
C LYS A 143 -13.91 -19.28 -1.51
N HIS A 144 -13.95 -19.19 -2.83
CA HIS A 144 -12.78 -19.32 -3.70
C HIS A 144 -12.34 -17.99 -4.32
N HIS A 145 -13.20 -16.97 -4.23
CA HIS A 145 -12.96 -15.65 -4.79
C HIS A 145 -13.29 -14.58 -3.76
N ALA A 146 -12.63 -13.42 -3.86
CA ALA A 146 -12.98 -12.23 -3.10
C ALA A 146 -12.57 -10.97 -3.87
N LEU A 147 -13.34 -9.89 -3.73
CA LEU A 147 -12.96 -8.58 -4.23
C LEU A 147 -12.67 -7.60 -3.09
N PHE A 148 -11.65 -6.78 -3.27
CA PHE A 148 -11.30 -5.68 -2.38
C PHE A 148 -11.49 -4.35 -3.11
N LEU A 149 -12.20 -3.42 -2.48
CA LEU A 149 -12.50 -2.11 -3.07
C LEU A 149 -11.95 -0.98 -2.21
N GLY A 150 -11.33 -0.01 -2.88
CA GLY A 150 -10.88 1.23 -2.28
C GLY A 150 -10.97 2.39 -3.26
N ARG A 151 -10.90 3.62 -2.75
CA ARG A 151 -10.83 4.85 -3.56
C ARG A 151 -9.74 5.78 -3.02
N GLY A 152 -9.14 6.56 -3.91
CA GLY A 152 -8.06 7.47 -3.54
C GLY A 152 -6.87 6.70 -2.97
N ASP A 153 -6.36 7.16 -1.84
CA ASP A 153 -5.27 6.52 -1.10
C ASP A 153 -5.64 5.16 -0.49
N GLN A 154 -6.92 4.80 -0.44
CA GLN A 154 -7.39 3.48 0.03
C GLN A 154 -7.35 2.40 -1.06
N TYR A 155 -7.21 2.76 -2.35
CA TYR A 155 -7.06 1.74 -3.39
C TYR A 155 -5.78 0.90 -3.20
N PRO A 156 -4.60 1.49 -2.94
CA PRO A 156 -3.42 0.71 -2.55
C PRO A 156 -3.60 -0.13 -1.28
N ILE A 157 -4.44 0.30 -0.33
CA ILE A 157 -4.76 -0.49 0.87
C ILE A 157 -5.61 -1.72 0.50
N ALA A 158 -6.57 -1.56 -0.42
CA ALA A 158 -7.33 -2.68 -0.97
C ALA A 158 -6.43 -3.67 -1.73
N LEU A 159 -5.46 -3.18 -2.51
CA LEU A 159 -4.44 -4.01 -3.18
C LEU A 159 -3.65 -4.85 -2.17
N GLU A 160 -3.20 -4.24 -1.07
CA GLU A 160 -2.46 -4.96 -0.01
C GLU A 160 -3.36 -5.98 0.70
N GLY A 161 -4.62 -5.63 1.00
CA GLY A 161 -5.59 -6.55 1.60
C GLY A 161 -5.85 -7.79 0.75
N ALA A 162 -6.09 -7.60 -0.56
CA ALA A 162 -6.22 -8.70 -1.51
C ALA A 162 -4.93 -9.53 -1.60
N LEU A 163 -3.75 -8.88 -1.56
CA LEU A 163 -2.46 -9.56 -1.53
C LEU A 163 -2.31 -10.45 -0.30
N LYS A 164 -2.64 -9.96 0.90
CA LYS A 164 -2.57 -10.77 2.11
C LYS A 164 -3.51 -11.96 2.05
N LEU A 165 -4.77 -11.75 1.65
CA LEU A 165 -5.74 -12.83 1.59
C LEU A 165 -5.29 -13.93 0.61
N LYS A 166 -4.89 -13.56 -0.61
CA LYS A 166 -4.45 -14.58 -1.60
C LYS A 166 -3.17 -15.30 -1.22
N GLU A 167 -2.24 -14.62 -0.57
CA GLU A 167 -0.90 -15.16 -0.26
C GLU A 167 -0.96 -16.27 0.80
N ILE A 168 -1.87 -16.17 1.78
CA ILE A 168 -1.89 -17.10 2.93
C ILE A 168 -3.12 -18.02 2.97
N SER A 169 -4.24 -17.62 2.36
CA SER A 169 -5.46 -18.45 2.30
C SER A 169 -5.66 -19.15 0.97
N TYR A 170 -4.96 -18.70 -0.09
CA TYR A 170 -5.13 -19.15 -1.47
C TYR A 170 -6.50 -18.84 -2.11
N ILE A 171 -7.36 -18.07 -1.44
CA ILE A 171 -8.54 -17.47 -2.06
C ILE A 171 -8.07 -16.55 -3.19
N HIS A 172 -8.71 -16.65 -4.36
CA HIS A 172 -8.45 -15.74 -5.47
C HIS A 172 -9.00 -14.36 -5.15
N ALA A 173 -8.21 -13.58 -4.42
CA ALA A 173 -8.53 -12.22 -4.03
C ALA A 173 -7.93 -11.22 -5.04
N GLU A 174 -8.79 -10.34 -5.55
CA GLU A 174 -8.41 -9.25 -6.46
C GLU A 174 -8.89 -7.92 -5.92
N ALA A 175 -8.18 -6.84 -6.25
CA ALA A 175 -8.50 -5.50 -5.78
C ALA A 175 -8.73 -4.54 -6.93
N TYR A 176 -9.75 -3.71 -6.80
CA TYR A 176 -10.12 -2.72 -7.80
C TYR A 176 -10.30 -1.34 -7.17
N ALA A 177 -9.92 -0.31 -7.92
CA ALA A 177 -10.40 1.03 -7.63
C ALA A 177 -11.91 1.03 -7.84
N ALA A 178 -12.70 1.40 -6.82
CA ALA A 178 -14.15 1.18 -6.84
C ALA A 178 -14.87 1.86 -8.02
N GLY A 179 -14.28 2.93 -8.59
CA GLY A 179 -14.80 3.59 -9.78
C GLY A 179 -14.73 2.78 -11.07
N GLU A 180 -13.85 1.79 -11.12
CA GLU A 180 -13.60 0.98 -12.31
C GLU A 180 -14.54 -0.22 -12.44
N LEU A 181 -15.40 -0.47 -11.44
CA LEU A 181 -16.29 -1.64 -11.43
C LEU A 181 -17.15 -1.73 -12.70
N LYS A 182 -17.69 -0.60 -13.17
CA LYS A 182 -18.56 -0.55 -14.36
C LYS A 182 -17.84 -0.89 -15.67
N HIS A 183 -16.51 -0.90 -15.67
CA HIS A 183 -15.71 -1.10 -16.87
C HIS A 183 -15.31 -2.57 -17.09
N GLY A 184 -15.94 -3.50 -16.38
CA GLY A 184 -15.72 -4.94 -16.54
C GLY A 184 -15.93 -5.75 -15.24
N PRO A 185 -15.29 -5.37 -14.12
CA PRO A 185 -15.27 -6.18 -12.89
C PRO A 185 -16.65 -6.47 -12.30
N LEU A 186 -17.64 -5.60 -12.53
CA LEU A 186 -19.00 -5.80 -12.07
C LEU A 186 -19.69 -7.05 -12.69
N ALA A 187 -19.13 -7.62 -13.76
CA ALA A 187 -19.57 -8.87 -14.35
C ALA A 187 -19.20 -10.11 -13.50
N LEU A 188 -18.25 -9.97 -12.57
CA LEU A 188 -17.83 -11.04 -11.65
C LEU A 188 -18.70 -11.10 -10.38
N ILE A 189 -19.57 -10.12 -10.15
CA ILE A 189 -20.40 -10.07 -8.94
C ILE A 189 -21.64 -10.94 -9.09
N ASP A 190 -21.81 -11.87 -8.16
CA ASP A 190 -23.02 -12.63 -7.91
C ASP A 190 -23.28 -12.77 -6.39
N ALA A 191 -24.20 -13.64 -6.01
CA ALA A 191 -24.59 -13.87 -4.62
C ALA A 191 -23.51 -14.57 -3.76
N ASP A 192 -22.51 -15.18 -4.39
CA ASP A 192 -21.44 -15.92 -3.73
C ASP A 192 -20.15 -15.11 -3.59
N MET A 193 -20.06 -13.95 -4.26
CA MET A 193 -18.87 -13.09 -4.27
C MET A 193 -18.78 -12.22 -2.99
N PRO A 194 -17.82 -12.47 -2.08
CA PRO A 194 -17.53 -11.55 -0.99
C PRO A 194 -16.78 -10.32 -1.50
N VAL A 195 -17.20 -9.14 -1.03
CA VAL A 195 -16.65 -7.85 -1.42
C VAL A 195 -16.30 -7.05 -0.17
N ILE A 196 -14.99 -6.93 0.10
CA ILE A 196 -14.42 -6.18 1.21
C ILE A 196 -14.17 -4.74 0.75
N VAL A 197 -14.62 -3.75 1.52
CA VAL A 197 -14.52 -2.33 1.14
C VAL A 197 -13.89 -1.51 2.26
N VAL A 198 -12.83 -0.75 1.93
CA VAL A 198 -12.22 0.20 2.88
C VAL A 198 -12.88 1.57 2.71
N ALA A 199 -13.69 1.99 3.69
CA ALA A 199 -14.56 3.16 3.60
C ALA A 199 -14.31 4.21 4.71
N PRO A 200 -13.20 4.97 4.66
CA PRO A 200 -12.97 6.05 5.62
C PRO A 200 -13.96 7.21 5.41
N ASN A 201 -14.18 8.00 6.46
CA ASN A 201 -14.99 9.21 6.38
C ASN A 201 -14.20 10.37 5.77
N ASN A 202 -14.14 10.43 4.44
CA ASN A 202 -13.50 11.49 3.67
C ASN A 202 -14.41 12.01 2.54
N GLU A 203 -13.91 12.94 1.72
CA GLU A 203 -14.65 13.57 0.61
C GLU A 203 -15.10 12.58 -0.48
N LEU A 204 -14.55 11.36 -0.51
CA LEU A 204 -14.89 10.32 -1.47
C LEU A 204 -15.97 9.35 -0.96
N LEU A 205 -16.41 9.47 0.30
CA LEU A 205 -17.36 8.55 0.92
C LEU A 205 -18.66 8.41 0.12
N GLU A 206 -19.26 9.52 -0.32
CA GLU A 206 -20.50 9.48 -1.10
C GLU A 206 -20.33 8.83 -2.47
N LYS A 207 -19.14 8.97 -3.08
CA LYS A 207 -18.83 8.26 -4.33
C LYS A 207 -18.63 6.76 -4.09
N LEU A 208 -17.99 6.40 -2.98
CA LEU A 208 -17.80 5.00 -2.59
C LEU A 208 -19.12 4.30 -2.27
N LYS A 209 -20.04 4.98 -1.56
CA LYS A 209 -21.40 4.47 -1.31
C LYS A 209 -22.14 4.13 -2.61
N SER A 210 -22.06 5.00 -3.62
CA SER A 210 -22.66 4.71 -4.93
C SER A 210 -22.14 3.41 -5.54
N ASN A 211 -20.84 3.10 -5.39
CA ASN A 211 -20.28 1.84 -5.88
C ASN A 211 -20.68 0.64 -5.03
N ILE A 212 -20.81 0.82 -3.71
CA ILE A 212 -21.31 -0.22 -2.80
C ILE A 212 -22.74 -0.62 -3.18
N GLU A 213 -23.61 0.36 -3.50
CA GLU A 213 -24.98 0.06 -3.94
C GLU A 213 -25.01 -0.69 -5.28
N GLU A 214 -24.08 -0.41 -6.19
CA GLU A 214 -23.97 -1.13 -7.48
C GLU A 214 -23.58 -2.61 -7.28
N VAL A 215 -22.69 -2.89 -6.33
CA VAL A 215 -22.32 -4.26 -5.93
C VAL A 215 -23.51 -4.95 -5.27
N ARG A 216 -24.17 -4.27 -4.31
CA ARG A 216 -25.33 -4.80 -3.60
C ARG A 216 -26.47 -5.15 -4.56
N ALA A 217 -26.73 -4.31 -5.56
CA ALA A 217 -27.76 -4.52 -6.56
C ALA A 217 -27.54 -5.79 -7.40
N ARG A 218 -26.32 -6.35 -7.41
CA ARG A 218 -25.98 -7.61 -8.09
C ARG A 218 -25.82 -8.81 -7.16
N GLY A 219 -26.11 -8.63 -5.87
CA GLY A 219 -26.10 -9.72 -4.87
C GLY A 219 -24.79 -9.89 -4.11
N GLY A 220 -23.76 -9.08 -4.38
CA GLY A 220 -22.46 -9.22 -3.70
C GLY A 220 -22.55 -9.11 -2.18
N GLN A 221 -21.80 -9.96 -1.48
CA GLN A 221 -21.79 -10.02 -0.02
C GLN A 221 -20.80 -8.98 0.53
N LEU A 222 -21.32 -7.90 1.10
CA LEU A 222 -20.52 -6.72 1.46
C LEU A 222 -19.96 -6.80 2.89
N TYR A 223 -18.66 -6.56 3.01
CA TYR A 223 -17.94 -6.37 4.28
C TYR A 223 -17.31 -4.97 4.26
N VAL A 224 -17.90 -4.01 4.99
CA VAL A 224 -17.52 -2.59 5.00
C VAL A 224 -17.05 -2.16 6.38
#